data_AF-A0A1E4CM42-F1
#
_entry.id   AF-A0A1E4CM42-F1
#
_cell.length_a   1.000
_cell.length_b   1.000
_cell.length_c   1.000
_cell.angle_alpha   90.00
_cell.angle_beta   90.00
_cell.angle_gamma   90.00
#
_symmetry.space_group_name_H-M   'P 1'
#
loop_
_entity.id
_entity.type
_entity.pdbx_description
1 polymer ?
#
loop_
_entity_poly.entity_id
_entity_poly.type
_entity_poly.pdbx_seq_one_letter_code
_entity_poly.pdbx_strand_id
1 'polypeptide(L)'
;MADEAPRQFEIDLPPEAVPGSYADFANVWHTPDVFVMDFVSLARPPQSATDAEGNPITVVPGRVVQRVRIPPHQVFELAKALTQQLEFWEQETGRSTNS
;
A
#
# COMPACT_ATOMS: atom_id res chain seq x y z
N MET A 1 33.28 4.33 -23.79
CA MET A 1 32.55 4.46 -22.52
C MET A 1 31.41 5.41 -22.82
N ALA A 2 30.18 4.90 -22.95
CA ALA A 2 29.02 5.76 -23.16
C ALA A 2 28.72 6.43 -21.82
N ASP A 3 28.83 7.75 -21.81
CA ASP A 3 28.46 8.60 -20.68
C ASP A 3 26.94 8.51 -20.51
N GLU A 4 26.46 7.76 -19.51
CA GLU A 4 25.05 7.63 -19.25
C GLU A 4 24.60 8.89 -18.51
N ALA A 5 24.12 9.88 -19.27
CA ALA A 5 23.60 11.12 -18.72
C ALA A 5 22.54 10.84 -17.64
N PRO A 6 22.52 11.63 -16.54
CA PRO A 6 21.57 11.43 -15.45
C PRO A 6 20.13 11.52 -15.96
N ARG A 7 19.32 10.53 -15.63
CA ARG A 7 17.91 10.47 -16.02
C ARG A 7 17.09 11.37 -15.10
N GLN A 8 16.42 12.36 -15.66
CA GLN A 8 15.41 13.14 -14.96
C GLN A 8 14.03 12.56 -15.27
N PHE A 9 13.30 12.16 -14.24
CA PHE A 9 11.93 11.71 -14.37
C PHE A 9 10.99 12.91 -14.27
N GLU A 10 10.16 13.11 -15.29
CA GLU A 10 8.99 13.97 -15.20
C GLU A 10 7.79 13.10 -14.83
N ILE A 11 7.18 13.38 -13.68
CA ILE A 11 6.00 12.69 -13.20
C ILE A 11 4.80 13.60 -13.47
N ASP A 12 3.92 13.18 -14.37
CA ASP A 12 2.64 13.83 -14.60
C ASP A 12 1.57 13.20 -13.71
N LEU A 13 0.81 14.03 -12.99
CA LEU A 13 -0.32 13.62 -12.16
C LEU A 13 -1.61 14.14 -12.80
N PRO A 14 -2.39 13.27 -13.47
CA PRO A 14 -3.63 13.66 -14.10
C PRO A 14 -4.59 14.32 -13.09
N PRO A 15 -5.33 15.39 -13.46
CA PRO A 15 -6.23 16.11 -12.56
C PRO A 15 -7.25 15.20 -11.85
N GLU A 16 -7.75 14.18 -12.54
CA GLU A 16 -8.68 13.19 -12.00
C GLU A 16 -8.08 12.28 -10.93
N ALA A 17 -6.76 12.15 -10.89
CA ALA A 17 -6.03 11.34 -9.92
C ALA A 17 -5.60 12.15 -8.68
N VAL A 18 -5.63 13.48 -8.73
CA VAL A 18 -5.25 14.37 -7.63
C VAL A 18 -5.97 14.06 -6.32
N PRO A 19 -7.30 13.76 -6.29
CA PRO A 19 -7.97 13.42 -5.03
C PRO A 19 -7.51 12.09 -4.42
N GLY A 20 -6.96 11.19 -5.24
CA GLY A 20 -6.61 9.83 -4.84
C GLY A 20 -7.82 8.95 -4.49
N SER A 21 -7.54 7.75 -4.01
CA SER A 21 -8.52 6.85 -3.41
C SER A 21 -8.21 6.66 -1.94
N TYR A 22 -9.22 6.84 -1.08
CA TYR A 22 -9.06 6.58 0.35
C TYR A 22 -8.99 5.08 0.62
N ALA A 23 -7.98 4.62 1.36
CA ALA A 23 -7.83 3.24 1.78
C ALA A 23 -7.47 3.16 3.26
N ASP A 24 -8.02 2.17 3.96
CA ASP A 24 -7.75 1.92 5.37
C ASP A 24 -6.45 1.11 5.55
N PHE A 25 -6.18 0.16 4.65
CA PHE A 25 -4.97 -0.64 4.66
C PHE A 25 -4.60 -1.16 3.26
N ALA A 26 -3.40 -1.71 3.13
CA ALA A 26 -2.94 -2.39 1.92
C ALA A 26 -2.67 -3.88 2.21
N ASN A 27 -3.21 -4.76 1.37
CA ASN A 27 -2.81 -6.16 1.33
C ASN A 27 -1.72 -6.33 0.25
N VAL A 28 -0.60 -6.95 0.62
CA VAL A 28 0.55 -7.13 -0.28
C VAL A 28 0.80 -8.61 -0.49
N TRP A 29 0.83 -9.03 -1.75
CA TRP A 29 1.14 -10.40 -2.16
C TRP A 29 1.89 -10.38 -3.48
N HIS A 30 2.43 -11.52 -3.92
CA HIS A 30 3.18 -11.57 -5.17
C HIS A 30 2.87 -12.85 -5.96
N THR A 31 3.15 -12.76 -7.25
CA THR A 31 3.30 -13.88 -8.18
C THR A 31 4.79 -14.00 -8.54
N PRO A 32 5.22 -14.99 -9.34
CA PRO A 32 6.59 -15.04 -9.83
C PRO A 32 7.04 -13.76 -10.57
N ASP A 33 6.11 -13.05 -11.22
CA ASP A 33 6.46 -11.95 -12.13
C ASP A 33 6.19 -10.54 -11.57
N VAL A 34 5.29 -10.41 -10.59
CA VAL A 34 4.85 -9.10 -10.06
C VAL A 34 4.48 -9.16 -8.58
N PHE A 35 4.78 -8.06 -7.88
CA PHE A 35 4.14 -7.73 -6.61
C PHE A 35 2.81 -7.04 -6.87
N VAL A 36 1.83 -7.35 -6.03
CA VAL A 36 0.48 -6.80 -6.07
C VAL A 36 0.19 -6.14 -4.73
N MET A 37 -0.22 -4.88 -4.79
CA MET A 37 -0.68 -4.12 -3.64
C MET A 37 -2.15 -3.78 -3.85
N ASP A 38 -3.01 -4.35 -3.01
CA ASP A 38 -4.43 -4.07 -2.96
C ASP A 38 -4.70 -3.07 -1.84
N PHE A 39 -5.02 -1.83 -2.19
CA PHE A 39 -5.50 -0.82 -1.26
C PHE A 39 -7.00 -1.03 -1.01
N VAL A 40 -7.37 -1.20 0.25
CA VAL A 40 -8.69 -1.67 0.68
C VAL A 40 -9.33 -0.65 1.60
N SER A 41 -10.61 -0.36 1.38
CA SER A 41 -11.44 0.41 2.31
C SER A 41 -12.47 -0.48 2.99
N LEU A 42 -12.83 -0.16 4.23
CA LEU A 42 -13.94 -0.78 4.94
C LEU A 42 -15.26 -0.45 4.23
N ALA A 43 -15.95 -1.47 3.76
CA ALA A 43 -17.22 -1.30 3.05
C ALA A 43 -18.39 -1.09 4.02
N ARG A 44 -18.33 -1.75 5.19
CA ARG A 44 -19.35 -1.74 6.25
C ARG A 44 -18.67 -1.99 7.61
N PRO A 45 -19.33 -1.66 8.74
CA PRO A 45 -18.80 -1.97 10.06
C PRO A 45 -18.51 -3.49 10.24
N PRO A 46 -17.52 -3.86 11.06
CA PRO A 46 -17.26 -5.26 11.41
C PRO A 46 -18.49 -5.95 12.01
N GLN A 47 -18.67 -7.23 11.69
CA GLN A 47 -19.80 -8.03 12.15
C GLN A 47 -19.32 -9.32 12.79
N SER A 48 -19.93 -9.73 13.89
CA SER A 48 -19.72 -11.06 14.47
C SER A 48 -20.33 -12.12 13.57
N ALA A 49 -19.58 -13.18 13.30
CA ALA A 49 -20.03 -14.35 12.55
C ALA A 49 -19.43 -15.63 13.15
N THR A 50 -19.68 -16.76 12.49
CA THR A 50 -19.15 -18.07 12.84
C THR A 50 -18.47 -18.67 11.62
N ASP A 51 -17.29 -19.27 11.80
CA ASP A 51 -16.58 -19.97 10.72
C ASP A 51 -17.20 -21.35 10.41
N ALA A 52 -16.57 -22.11 9.50
CA ALA A 52 -17.06 -23.42 9.09
C ALA A 52 -16.96 -24.47 10.22
N GLU A 53 -16.07 -24.25 11.17
CA GLU A 53 -15.78 -25.11 12.32
C GLU A 53 -16.61 -24.76 13.56
N GLY A 54 -17.42 -23.69 13.50
CA GLY A 54 -18.27 -23.25 14.60
C GLY A 54 -17.63 -22.24 15.55
N ASN A 55 -16.43 -21.73 15.25
CA ASN A 55 -15.75 -20.74 16.10
C ASN A 55 -16.26 -19.32 15.80
N PRO A 56 -16.37 -18.46 16.83
CA PRO A 56 -16.71 -17.06 16.64
C PRO A 56 -15.59 -16.32 15.91
N ILE A 57 -15.96 -15.58 14.87
CA ILE A 57 -15.05 -14.73 14.09
C ILE A 57 -15.62 -13.32 13.93
N THR A 58 -14.74 -12.36 13.68
CA THR A 58 -15.13 -11.01 13.26
C THR A 58 -14.91 -10.87 11.76
N VAL A 59 -15.98 -10.64 11.01
CA VAL A 59 -15.91 -10.38 9.57
C VAL A 59 -15.75 -8.88 9.36
N VAL A 60 -14.66 -8.51 8.69
CA VAL A 60 -14.35 -7.14 8.31
C VAL A 60 -14.49 -7.01 6.78
N PRO A 61 -15.65 -6.55 6.27
CA PRO A 61 -15.90 -6.51 4.84
C PRO A 61 -15.09 -5.37 4.19
N GLY A 62 -14.03 -5.73 3.48
CA GLY A 62 -13.19 -4.81 2.71
C GLY A 62 -13.58 -4.75 1.23
N ARG A 63 -13.37 -3.59 0.60
CA ARG A 63 -13.46 -3.39 -0.85
C ARG A 63 -12.14 -2.85 -1.38
N VAL A 64 -11.57 -3.50 -2.39
CA VAL A 64 -10.40 -2.98 -3.12
C VAL A 64 -10.83 -1.70 -3.86
N VAL A 65 -10.15 -0.60 -3.56
CA VAL A 65 -10.33 0.69 -4.25
C VAL A 65 -9.25 0.94 -5.29
N GLN A 66 -8.04 0.41 -5.07
CA GLN A 66 -6.94 0.50 -6.02
C GLN A 66 -6.09 -0.76 -5.94
N ARG A 67 -5.75 -1.33 -7.10
CA ARG A 67 -4.72 -2.37 -7.23
C ARG A 67 -3.53 -1.79 -7.99
N VAL A 68 -2.34 -1.93 -7.42
CA VAL A 68 -1.07 -1.57 -8.08
C VAL A 68 -0.26 -2.84 -8.29
N ARG A 69 0.38 -2.97 -9.47
CA ARG A 69 1.27 -4.08 -9.80
C ARG A 69 2.65 -3.55 -10.14
N ILE A 70 3.68 -4.08 -9.50
CA ILE A 70 5.05 -3.58 -9.60
C ILE A 70 6.00 -4.75 -9.88
N PRO A 71 6.89 -4.64 -10.88
CA PRO A 71 7.94 -5.64 -11.10
C PRO A 71 8.88 -5.75 -9.89
N PRO A 72 9.36 -6.95 -9.53
CA PRO A 72 10.21 -7.15 -8.35
C PRO A 72 11.41 -6.21 -8.23
N HIS A 73 12.07 -5.90 -9.35
CA HIS A 73 13.25 -5.02 -9.38
C HIS A 73 12.97 -3.56 -9.00
N GLN A 74 11.70 -3.13 -8.98
CA GLN A 74 11.29 -1.77 -8.59
C GLN A 74 10.72 -1.71 -7.17
N VAL A 75 10.39 -2.85 -6.57
CA VAL A 75 9.72 -2.91 -5.25
C VAL A 75 10.67 -2.55 -4.11
N PHE A 76 11.96 -2.87 -4.24
CA PHE A 76 12.94 -2.57 -3.20
C PHE A 76 13.03 -1.06 -2.90
N GLU A 77 13.13 -0.22 -3.93
CA GLU A 77 13.19 1.23 -3.75
C GLU A 77 11.88 1.79 -3.16
N LEU A 78 10.73 1.20 -3.51
CA LEU A 78 9.45 1.56 -2.89
C LEU A 78 9.45 1.24 -1.39
N ALA A 79 9.88 0.05 -1.00
CA ALA A 79 9.94 -0.35 0.40
C ALA A 79 10.85 0.60 1.20
N LYS A 80 12.03 0.92 0.64
CA LYS A 80 12.97 1.88 1.24
C LYS A 80 12.36 3.27 1.41
N ALA A 81 11.68 3.78 0.38
CA ALA A 81 11.01 5.06 0.43
C ALA A 81 9.90 5.08 1.51
N LEU A 82 9.12 4.00 1.63
CA LEU A 82 8.09 3.88 2.67
C LEU A 82 8.68 3.91 4.08
N THR A 83 9.77 3.16 4.33
CA THR A 83 10.47 3.20 5.62
C THR A 83 11.00 4.59 5.93
N GLN A 84 11.64 5.24 4.96
CA GLN A 84 12.18 6.58 5.15
C GLN A 84 11.08 7.62 5.46
N GLN A 85 9.95 7.55 4.77
CA GLN A 85 8.82 8.46 5.03
C GLN A 85 8.20 8.22 6.41
N LEU A 86 8.14 6.96 6.87
CA LEU A 86 7.69 6.66 8.22
C LEU A 86 8.62 7.29 9.26
N GLU A 87 9.94 7.13 9.13
CA GLU A 87 10.91 7.73 10.04
C GLU A 87 10.78 9.25 10.11
N PHE A 88 10.59 9.93 8.96
CA PHE A 88 10.36 11.37 8.94
C PHE A 88 9.06 11.76 9.65
N TRP A 89 7.97 11.03 9.40
CA TRP A 89 6.69 11.28 10.07
C TRP A 89 6.78 11.11 11.60
N GLU A 90 7.50 10.10 12.08
CA GLU A 90 7.69 9.87 13.52
C GLU A 90 8.48 11.01 14.16
N GLN A 91 9.52 11.51 13.49
CA GLN A 91 10.29 12.67 13.94
C GLN A 91 9.46 13.95 13.99
N GLU A 92 8.61 14.19 12.98
CA GLU A 92 7.77 15.38 12.90
C GLU A 92 6.62 15.37 13.92
N THR A 93 6.01 14.20 14.17
CA THR A 93 4.82 14.09 15.01
C THR A 93 5.12 13.70 16.46
N GLY A 94 6.33 13.21 16.74
CA GLY A 94 6.72 12.68 18.05
C GLY A 94 5.99 11.38 18.44
N ARG A 95 5.30 10.73 17.50
CA ARG A 95 4.59 9.46 17.71
C ARG A 95 5.50 8.30 17.27
N SER A 96 5.70 7.31 18.13
CA SER A 96 6.36 6.04 17.77
C SER A 96 5.29 5.02 17.37
N THR A 97 5.44 4.40 16.20
CA THR A 97 4.58 3.28 15.77
C THR A 97 5.01 1.94 16.37
N ASN A 98 6.21 1.85 16.96
CA ASN A 98 6.62 0.73 17.80
C ASN A 98 6.08 0.92 19.23
N SER A 99 4.99 0.21 19.56
CA SER A 99 4.52 -0.08 20.92
C SER A 99 4.17 -1.55 21.04
#